data_AF-A0A3A0A417-F1
#
_entry.id   AF-A0A3A0A417-F1
#
_cell.length_a   1.000
_cell.length_b   1.000
_cell.length_c   1.000
_cell.angle_alpha   90.00
_cell.angle_beta   90.00
_cell.angle_gamma   90.00
#
_symmetry.space_group_name_H-M   'P 1'
#
loop_
_entity.id
_entity.type
_entity.pdbx_description
1 polymer ?
#
loop_
_entity_poly.entity_id
_entity_poly.type
_entity_poly.pdbx_seq_one_letter_code
_entity_poly.pdbx_strand_id
1 'polypeptide(L)'
;MDYYALQGTRGSFEGTRGFGDPPRIWLEELEPADRPGKSGPSVHWRLLAEFEQEFIPDRVAARADAARTGHGGSDYWTMKAFVDAFRRGEPSPVDVYRALDCSLPGPLALESARQGGVPIDIPNPRDFT
;
A
#
# COMPACT_ATOMS: atom_id res chain seq x y z
N MET A 1 -9.74 -8.93 -9.36
CA MET A 1 -9.20 -9.27 -8.03
C MET A 1 -7.74 -8.94 -8.14
N ASP A 2 -7.32 -7.93 -7.39
CA ASP A 2 -6.01 -7.32 -7.59
C ASP A 2 -5.05 -7.88 -6.54
N TYR A 3 -3.88 -8.30 -6.99
CA TYR A 3 -2.83 -8.83 -6.12
C TYR A 3 -1.80 -7.74 -5.85
N TYR A 4 -1.51 -7.51 -4.57
CA TYR A 4 -0.48 -6.59 -4.14
C TYR A 4 0.59 -7.36 -3.37
N ALA A 5 1.85 -6.99 -3.55
CA ALA A 5 2.95 -7.49 -2.77
C ALA A 5 3.94 -6.38 -2.48
N LEU A 6 4.59 -6.44 -1.33
CA LEU A 6 5.65 -5.53 -0.93
C LEU A 6 6.80 -6.36 -0.37
N GLN A 7 8.00 -6.21 -0.93
CA GLN A 7 9.20 -6.91 -0.49
C GLN A 7 10.21 -5.89 0.05
N GLY A 8 10.59 -6.05 1.31
CA GLY A 8 11.70 -5.35 1.94
C GLY A 8 12.84 -6.29 2.32
N THR A 9 13.90 -5.73 2.90
CA THR A 9 15.03 -6.52 3.43
C THR A 9 14.75 -7.15 4.79
N ARG A 10 13.76 -6.63 5.54
CA ARG A 10 13.41 -7.05 6.90
C ARG A 10 11.94 -7.44 7.06
N GLY A 11 11.22 -7.56 5.96
CA GLY A 11 9.80 -7.87 5.97
C GLY A 11 9.24 -8.04 4.56
N SER A 12 8.08 -8.67 4.48
CA SER A 12 7.35 -8.87 3.24
C SER A 12 5.85 -8.94 3.49
N PHE A 13 5.06 -8.48 2.53
CA PHE A 13 3.60 -8.53 2.55
C PHE A 13 3.10 -9.12 1.24
N GLU A 14 2.11 -10.01 1.33
CA GLU A 14 1.32 -10.48 0.21
C GLU A 14 -0.17 -10.27 0.50
N GLY A 15 -0.86 -9.62 -0.44
CA GLY A 15 -2.30 -9.48 -0.42
C GLY A 15 -3.02 -10.79 -0.73
N THR A 16 -4.35 -10.76 -0.64
CA THR A 16 -5.22 -11.90 -0.94
C THR A 16 -4.95 -12.43 -2.34
N ARG A 17 -4.71 -13.74 -2.45
CA ARG A 17 -4.71 -14.43 -3.74
C ARG A 17 -6.08 -15.12 -3.93
N GLY A 18 -6.36 -15.55 -5.16
CA GLY A 18 -7.59 -16.29 -5.45
C GLY A 18 -7.76 -17.54 -4.56
N PHE A 19 -8.95 -18.14 -4.59
CA PHE A 19 -9.27 -19.37 -3.84
C PHE A 19 -9.21 -19.26 -2.31
N GLY A 20 -9.42 -18.04 -1.77
CA GLY A 20 -9.53 -17.82 -0.33
C GLY A 20 -8.19 -17.69 0.41
N ASP A 21 -7.08 -17.53 -0.30
CA ASP A 21 -5.76 -17.29 0.30
C ASP A 21 -5.76 -15.92 1.02
N PRO A 22 -5.63 -15.89 2.36
CA PRO A 22 -5.71 -14.65 3.12
C PRO A 22 -4.44 -13.80 2.94
N PRO A 23 -4.55 -12.47 3.15
CA PRO A 23 -3.37 -11.62 3.15
C PRO A 23 -2.43 -11.99 4.32
N ARG A 24 -1.13 -11.99 4.05
CA ARG A 24 -0.08 -12.41 4.98
C ARG A 24 1.07 -11.42 5.02
N ILE A 25 1.72 -11.36 6.18
CA ILE A 25 2.89 -10.52 6.42
C ILE A 25 3.96 -11.35 7.11
N TRP A 26 5.21 -11.09 6.76
CA TRP A 26 6.39 -11.57 7.45
C TRP A 26 7.21 -10.36 7.91
N LEU A 27 7.68 -10.39 9.15
CA LEU A 27 8.52 -9.35 9.75
C LEU A 27 9.66 -10.03 10.50
N GLU A 28 10.90 -9.68 10.18
CA GLU A 28 12.11 -10.24 10.82
C GLU A 28 12.10 -10.05 12.35
N GLU A 29 11.60 -8.91 12.82
CA GLU A 29 11.53 -8.59 14.26
C GLU A 29 10.61 -9.51 15.08
N LEU A 30 9.72 -10.26 14.41
CA LEU A 30 8.82 -11.21 15.03
C LEU A 30 9.35 -12.64 14.99
N GLU A 31 10.52 -12.86 14.37
CA GLU A 31 11.13 -14.18 14.28
C GLU A 31 11.74 -14.62 15.62
N PRO A 32 11.50 -15.87 16.05
CA PRO A 32 12.19 -16.43 17.20
C PRO A 32 13.70 -16.51 16.94
N ALA A 33 14.50 -16.04 17.91
CA ALA A 33 15.96 -16.05 17.81
C ALA A 33 16.58 -17.47 17.74
N ASP A 34 15.82 -18.50 18.09
CA ASP A 34 16.30 -19.86 18.34
C ASP A 34 15.96 -20.86 17.21
N ARG A 35 15.42 -20.41 16.07
CA ARG A 35 14.98 -21.31 14.99
C ARG A 35 15.70 -21.06 13.66
N PRO A 36 16.93 -21.60 13.48
CA PRO A 36 17.54 -21.60 12.16
C PRO A 36 16.75 -22.53 11.23
N GLY A 37 16.25 -21.98 10.13
CA GLY A 37 15.74 -22.76 9.02
C GLY A 37 16.87 -23.55 8.34
N LYS A 38 16.52 -24.57 7.56
CA LYS A 38 17.50 -25.44 6.87
C LYS A 38 18.39 -24.69 5.85
N SER A 39 18.04 -23.45 5.49
CA SER A 39 18.69 -22.66 4.44
C SER A 39 18.79 -21.16 4.76
N GLY A 40 18.64 -20.77 6.03
CA GLY A 40 18.56 -19.37 6.48
C GLY A 40 17.72 -19.22 7.75
N PRO A 41 17.42 -18.01 8.24
CA PRO A 41 16.45 -17.81 9.31
C PRO A 41 15.12 -18.48 8.96
N SER A 42 14.41 -19.06 9.93
CA SER A 42 13.02 -19.44 9.69
C SER A 42 12.21 -18.21 9.26
N VAL A 43 11.27 -18.40 8.35
CA VAL A 43 10.33 -17.35 7.92
C VAL A 43 8.94 -17.81 8.33
N HIS A 44 8.38 -17.17 9.35
CA HIS A 44 7.04 -17.42 9.86
C HIS A 44 6.09 -16.34 9.32
N TRP A 45 5.40 -16.67 8.24
CA TRP A 45 4.30 -15.85 7.74
C TRP A 45 3.14 -15.84 8.72
N ARG A 46 2.59 -14.66 8.99
CA ARG A 46 1.43 -14.45 9.87
C ARG A 46 0.29 -13.84 9.08
N LEU A 47 -0.95 -14.07 9.52
CA LEU A 47 -2.11 -13.45 8.87
C LEU A 47 -2.08 -11.94 9.14
N LEU A 48 -2.33 -11.12 8.11
CA LEU A 48 -2.42 -9.67 8.31
C LEU A 48 -3.51 -9.31 9.34
N ALA A 49 -4.59 -10.10 9.34
CA ALA A 49 -5.72 -9.95 10.27
C ALA A 49 -5.31 -9.98 11.76
N GLU A 50 -4.21 -10.64 12.12
CA GLU A 50 -3.72 -10.68 13.51
C GLU A 50 -3.31 -9.31 14.05
N PHE A 51 -3.00 -8.36 13.17
CA PHE A 51 -2.44 -7.05 13.52
C PHE A 51 -3.47 -5.91 13.44
N GLU A 52 -4.63 -6.14 12.84
CA GLU A 52 -5.56 -5.05 12.49
C GLU A 52 -6.07 -4.30 13.73
N GLN A 53 -6.37 -5.01 14.81
CA GLN A 53 -6.91 -4.41 16.02
C GLN A 53 -5.88 -3.51 16.74
N GLU A 54 -4.59 -3.79 16.58
CA GLU A 54 -3.50 -3.01 17.16
C GLU A 54 -3.19 -1.77 16.32
N PHE A 55 -3.02 -1.95 15.01
CA PHE A 55 -2.48 -0.89 14.14
C PHE A 55 -3.55 -0.05 13.44
N ILE A 56 -4.75 -0.57 13.25
CA ILE A 56 -5.85 0.11 12.55
C ILE A 56 -7.21 -0.09 13.25
N PRO A 57 -7.31 0.11 14.58
CA PRO A 57 -8.54 -0.13 15.33
C PRO A 57 -9.74 0.70 14.82
N ASP A 58 -9.48 1.91 14.33
CA ASP A 58 -10.47 2.79 13.70
C ASP A 58 -11.05 2.17 12.41
N ARG A 59 -10.20 1.49 11.64
CA ARG A 59 -10.61 0.79 10.41
C ARG A 59 -11.40 -0.47 10.70
N VAL A 60 -11.02 -1.20 11.73
CA VAL A 60 -11.79 -2.35 12.22
C VAL A 60 -13.18 -1.89 12.66
N ALA A 61 -13.26 -0.79 13.43
CA ALA A 61 -14.52 -0.25 13.92
C ALA A 61 -15.47 0.22 12.80
N ALA A 62 -14.94 0.83 11.73
CA ALA A 62 -15.75 1.31 10.60
C ALA A 62 -15.88 0.30 9.45
N ARG A 63 -15.50 -0.98 9.64
CA ARG A 63 -15.49 -2.00 8.59
C ARG A 63 -16.85 -2.20 7.92
N ALA A 64 -17.94 -2.20 8.69
CA ALA A 64 -19.29 -2.38 8.15
C ALA A 64 -19.70 -1.23 7.22
N ASP A 65 -19.33 0.01 7.57
CA ASP A 65 -19.61 1.18 6.74
C ASP A 65 -18.71 1.22 5.50
N ALA A 66 -17.41 0.95 5.66
CA ALA A 66 -16.46 0.91 4.56
C ALA A 66 -16.84 -0.16 3.53
N ALA A 67 -17.29 -1.34 3.96
CA ALA A 67 -17.72 -2.44 3.09
C ALA A 67 -18.88 -2.07 2.15
N ARG A 68 -19.60 -0.99 2.42
CA ARG A 68 -20.69 -0.47 1.56
C ARG A 68 -20.18 0.41 0.42
N THR A 69 -18.87 0.67 0.36
CA THR A 69 -18.21 1.46 -0.69
C THR A 69 -17.41 0.56 -1.66
N GLY A 70 -16.89 1.14 -2.75
CA GLY A 70 -16.13 0.38 -3.75
C GLY A 70 -14.75 -0.08 -3.27
N HIS A 71 -14.08 -0.85 -4.13
CA HIS A 71 -12.68 -1.28 -3.96
C HIS A 71 -12.36 -1.92 -2.59
N GLY A 72 -13.27 -2.76 -2.07
CA GLY A 72 -13.10 -3.44 -0.78
C GLY A 72 -13.17 -2.51 0.42
N GLY A 73 -13.73 -1.32 0.26
CA GLY A 73 -13.89 -0.32 1.31
C GLY A 73 -12.79 0.74 1.39
N SER A 74 -11.81 0.71 0.48
CA SER A 74 -10.76 1.73 0.44
C SER A 74 -11.29 3.11 0.04
N ASP A 75 -12.32 3.18 -0.81
CA ASP A 75 -12.95 4.44 -1.25
C ASP A 75 -13.48 5.26 -0.07
N TYR A 76 -14.06 4.59 0.94
CA TYR A 76 -14.49 5.22 2.19
C TYR A 76 -13.36 6.00 2.85
N TRP A 77 -12.18 5.38 2.99
CA TRP A 77 -11.05 5.99 3.70
C TRP A 77 -10.41 7.13 2.92
N THR A 78 -10.31 6.99 1.60
CA THR A 78 -9.82 8.06 0.73
C THR A 78 -10.69 9.31 0.87
N MET A 79 -12.02 9.16 0.76
CA MET A 79 -12.94 10.28 0.89
C MET A 79 -12.98 10.85 2.31
N LYS A 80 -12.98 9.97 3.33
CA LYS A 80 -12.95 10.39 4.73
C LYS A 80 -11.72 11.24 5.03
N ALA A 81 -10.53 10.79 4.61
CA ALA A 81 -9.28 11.50 4.85
C ALA A 81 -9.28 12.90 4.22
N PHE A 82 -9.78 13.03 3.00
CA PHE A 82 -9.94 14.33 2.33
C PHE A 82 -10.89 15.27 3.08
N VAL A 83 -12.10 14.79 3.41
CA VAL A 83 -13.12 15.60 4.12
C VAL A 83 -12.64 16.01 5.50
N ASP A 84 -11.98 15.10 6.22
CA ASP A 84 -11.41 15.36 7.54
C ASP A 84 -10.35 16.47 7.49
N ALA A 85 -9.42 16.40 6.53
CA ALA A 85 -8.39 17.43 6.34
C ALA A 85 -9.02 18.79 6.01
N PHE A 86 -9.99 18.81 5.09
CA PHE A 86 -10.73 20.02 4.74
C PHE A 86 -11.42 20.66 5.96
N ARG A 87 -12.11 19.86 6.79
CA ARG A 87 -12.80 20.36 7.98
C ARG A 87 -11.86 20.90 9.06
N ARG A 88 -10.63 20.39 9.14
CA ARG A 88 -9.60 20.87 10.07
C ARG A 88 -8.77 22.04 9.51
N GLY A 89 -8.94 22.38 8.23
CA GLY A 89 -8.07 23.36 7.57
C GLY A 89 -6.65 22.85 7.37
N GLU A 90 -6.48 21.53 7.27
CA GLU A 90 -5.19 20.88 7.05
C GLU A 90 -4.98 20.57 5.55
N PRO A 91 -3.73 20.47 5.07
CA PRO A 91 -3.45 19.97 3.74
C PRO A 91 -4.01 18.56 3.53
N SER A 92 -4.49 18.28 2.31
CA SER A 92 -4.86 16.93 1.91
C SER A 92 -3.64 15.99 2.02
N PRO A 93 -3.79 14.77 2.56
CA PRO A 93 -2.71 13.78 2.60
C PRO A 93 -2.12 13.45 1.22
N VAL A 94 -2.93 13.62 0.17
CA VAL A 94 -2.50 13.63 -1.23
C VAL A 94 -2.83 15.01 -1.80
N ASP A 95 -1.84 15.89 -1.83
CA ASP A 95 -1.92 17.20 -2.45
C ASP A 95 -1.65 17.13 -3.97
N VAL A 96 -1.64 18.27 -4.65
CA VAL A 96 -1.41 18.33 -6.09
C VAL A 96 -0.05 17.78 -6.49
N TYR A 97 1.00 18.04 -5.71
CA TYR A 97 2.35 17.59 -6.03
C TYR A 97 2.49 16.08 -5.83
N ARG A 98 1.94 15.54 -4.74
CA ARG A 98 1.92 14.09 -4.51
C ARG A 98 1.04 13.36 -5.53
N ALA A 99 -0.07 13.97 -5.95
CA ALA A 99 -0.88 13.44 -7.04
C ALA A 99 -0.11 13.39 -8.36
N LEU A 100 0.69 14.42 -8.66
CA LEU A 100 1.58 14.43 -9.83
C LEU A 100 2.70 13.39 -9.70
N ASP A 101 3.34 13.27 -8.53
CA ASP A 101 4.37 12.25 -8.26
C ASP A 101 3.82 10.83 -8.53
N CYS A 102 2.55 10.56 -8.19
CA CYS A 102 1.89 9.27 -8.45
C CYS A 102 1.41 9.09 -9.89
N SER A 103 1.12 10.16 -10.63
CA SER A 103 0.43 10.08 -11.94
C SER A 103 1.35 10.30 -13.14
N LEU A 104 2.37 11.17 -13.04
CA LEU A 104 3.33 11.44 -14.11
C LEU A 104 4.07 10.20 -14.65
N PRO A 105 4.41 9.18 -13.84
CA PRO A 105 5.02 7.96 -14.37
C PRO A 105 4.17 7.28 -15.43
N GLY A 106 2.84 7.38 -15.38
CA GLY A 106 1.92 6.77 -16.34
C GLY A 106 2.13 7.23 -17.80
N PRO A 107 1.93 8.52 -18.13
CA PRO A 107 2.16 9.03 -19.48
C PRO A 107 3.63 8.93 -19.91
N LEU A 108 4.60 9.06 -18.99
CA LEU A 108 6.02 8.93 -19.32
C LEU A 108 6.42 7.48 -19.62
N ALA A 109 5.80 6.50 -18.95
CA ALA A 109 5.98 5.08 -19.29
C ALA A 109 5.41 4.77 -20.69
N LEU A 110 4.29 5.39 -21.08
CA LEU A 110 3.77 5.28 -22.44
C LEU A 110 4.76 5.85 -23.47
N GLU A 111 5.39 6.98 -23.18
CA GLU A 111 6.40 7.57 -24.04
C GLU A 111 7.66 6.70 -24.13
N SER A 112 8.12 6.15 -23.00
CA SER A 112 9.25 5.21 -22.95
C SER A 112 8.96 3.99 -23.83
N ALA A 113 7.74 3.43 -23.74
CA ALA A 113 7.33 2.28 -24.54
C ALA A 113 7.34 2.59 -26.05
N ARG A 114 6.94 3.80 -26.47
CA ARG A 114 7.00 4.24 -27.87
C ARG A 114 8.43 4.35 -28.40
N GLN A 115 9.39 4.64 -27.53
CA GLN A 115 10.81 4.77 -27.84
C GLN A 115 11.59 3.46 -27.64
N GLY A 116 10.91 2.31 -27.51
CA GLY A 116 11.57 1.00 -27.35
C GLY A 116 12.05 0.72 -25.92
N GLY A 117 11.44 1.35 -24.92
CA GLY A 117 11.74 1.11 -23.50
C GLY A 117 12.96 1.86 -22.98
N VAL A 118 13.38 2.95 -23.66
CA VAL A 118 14.46 3.80 -23.15
C VAL A 118 14.01 4.48 -21.85
N PRO A 119 14.91 4.64 -20.86
CA PRO A 119 14.61 5.39 -19.65
C PRO A 119 14.20 6.84 -19.97
N ILE A 120 13.17 7.34 -19.29
CA ILE A 120 12.72 8.72 -19.37
C ILE A 120 12.72 9.31 -17.96
N ASP A 121 13.31 10.48 -17.81
CA ASP A 121 13.33 11.19 -16.54
C ASP A 121 11.94 11.69 -16.17
N ILE A 122 11.54 11.42 -14.93
CA ILE A 122 10.31 11.98 -14.36
C ILE A 122 10.64 13.38 -13.85
N PRO A 123 10.02 14.44 -14.41
CA PRO A 123 10.30 15.79 -13.96
C PRO A 123 9.75 15.99 -12.56
N ASN A 124 10.44 16.79 -11.76
CA ASN A 124 9.98 17.16 -10.42
C ASN A 124 8.83 18.18 -10.52
N PRO A 125 7.60 17.84 -10.08
CA PRO A 125 6.45 18.74 -10.18
C PRO A 125 6.60 20.08 -9.46
N ARG A 126 7.51 20.15 -8.50
CA ARG A 126 7.75 21.35 -7.69
C ARG A 126 8.56 22.42 -8.43
N ASP A 127 9.14 22.06 -9.58
CA ASP A 127 9.89 22.97 -10.45
C ASP A 127 8.99 23.52 -11.59
N PHE A 128 7.71 23.15 -11.62
CA PHE A 128 6.75 23.66 -12.61
C PHE A 128 6.35 25.10 -12.26
N THR A 129 6.53 26.00 -13.23
CA THR A 129 6.14 27.42 -13.16
C THR A 129 4.78 27.66 -13.79
#